data_AF-A0A966A0J3-F1
#
_entry.id   AF-A0A966A0J3-F1
#
_cell.length_a   1.000
_cell.length_b   1.000
_cell.length_c   1.000
_cell.angle_alpha   90.00
_cell.angle_beta   90.00
_cell.angle_gamma   90.00
#
_symmetry.space_group_name_H-M   'P 1'
#
loop_
_entity.id
_entity.type
_entity.pdbx_description
1 polymer ?
#
loop_
_entity_poly.entity_id
_entity_poly.type
_entity_poly.pdbx_seq_one_letter_code
_entity_poly.pdbx_strand_id
1 'polypeptide(L)'
;GHSMGGHGALTIALKNPGRYRSVSAFAPICAPTQCPWGEKAFRGYLGEDTGAWQDHDATCLVAGATFDGEILIDQGTEDQFLHEQLHPEKFSDACARAGQRLTLRMQQGYDHSYYFIQSFVGDHIAHHAATLNDR
;
A
#
# COMPACT_ATOMS: atom_id res chain seq x y z
N GLY A 1 1.71 3.80 6.72
CA GLY A 1 1.01 2.84 7.59
C GLY A 1 1.69 1.47 7.54
N HIS A 2 1.24 0.46 8.30
CA HIS A 2 1.80 -0.91 8.27
C HIS A 2 0.71 -1.96 8.03
N SER A 3 0.93 -2.95 7.16
CA SER A 3 0.00 -4.07 6.91
C SER A 3 -1.41 -3.59 6.53
N MET A 4 -2.46 -3.95 7.29
CA MET A 4 -3.81 -3.38 7.14
C MET A 4 -3.83 -1.84 7.24
N GLY A 5 -2.97 -1.24 8.06
CA GLY A 5 -2.80 0.21 8.10
C GLY A 5 -2.02 0.78 6.90
N GLY A 6 -1.21 -0.04 6.23
CA GLY A 6 -0.56 0.28 4.96
C GLY A 6 -1.57 0.30 3.82
N HIS A 7 -2.43 -0.71 3.78
CA HIS A 7 -3.63 -0.76 2.95
C HIS A 7 -4.50 0.50 3.10
N GLY A 8 -4.83 0.86 4.35
CA GLY A 8 -5.59 2.08 4.64
C GLY A 8 -4.90 3.34 4.12
N ALA A 9 -3.60 3.48 4.34
CA ALA A 9 -2.85 4.65 3.88
C ALA A 9 -2.94 4.82 2.35
N LEU A 10 -2.74 3.75 1.58
CA LEU A 10 -2.78 3.77 0.12
C LEU A 10 -4.19 4.09 -0.39
N THR A 11 -5.20 3.35 0.08
CA THR A 11 -6.60 3.54 -0.37
C THR A 11 -7.15 4.92 0.00
N ILE A 12 -6.85 5.42 1.20
CA ILE A 12 -7.30 6.75 1.64
C ILE A 12 -6.64 7.83 0.78
N ALA A 13 -5.33 7.76 0.54
CA ALA A 13 -4.65 8.74 -0.30
C ALA A 13 -5.19 8.76 -1.74
N LEU A 14 -5.37 7.59 -2.35
CA LEU A 14 -5.88 7.46 -3.73
C LEU A 14 -7.32 7.99 -3.87
N LYS A 15 -8.19 7.78 -2.86
CA LYS A 15 -9.58 8.26 -2.87
C LYS A 15 -9.75 9.73 -2.50
N ASN A 16 -8.69 10.39 -2.02
CA ASN A 16 -8.76 11.76 -1.52
C ASN A 16 -7.71 12.65 -2.22
N PRO A 17 -7.79 12.81 -3.55
CA PRO A 17 -6.84 13.63 -4.30
C PRO A 17 -6.80 15.06 -3.73
N GLY A 18 -5.59 15.60 -3.59
CA GLY A 18 -5.35 16.94 -3.03
C GLY A 18 -5.44 17.06 -1.50
N ARG A 19 -5.90 16.03 -0.76
CA ARG A 19 -5.92 16.08 0.71
C ARG A 19 -4.61 15.65 1.35
N TYR A 20 -3.84 14.79 0.68
CA TYR A 20 -2.56 14.27 1.16
C TYR A 20 -1.45 14.66 0.18
N ARG A 21 -0.33 15.16 0.71
CA ARG A 21 0.84 15.55 -0.09
C ARG A 21 1.80 14.39 -0.34
N SER A 22 1.85 13.41 0.55
CA SER A 22 2.72 12.23 0.42
C SER A 22 2.06 11.00 1.04
N VAL A 23 2.43 9.81 0.57
CA VAL A 23 1.91 8.53 1.06
C VAL A 23 3.00 7.47 1.04
N SER A 24 3.09 6.70 2.12
CA SER A 24 4.00 5.56 2.22
C SER A 24 3.43 4.42 3.07
N ALA A 25 3.94 3.21 2.86
CA ALA A 25 3.52 2.04 3.61
C ALA A 25 4.63 1.01 3.84
N PHE A 26 4.57 0.32 4.98
CA PHE A 26 5.34 -0.87 5.30
C PHE A 26 4.48 -2.11 5.11
N ALA A 27 4.97 -3.08 4.33
CA ALA A 27 4.34 -4.37 4.10
C ALA A 27 2.81 -4.28 3.90
N PRO A 28 2.29 -3.41 3.01
CA PRO A 28 0.85 -3.17 2.88
C PRO A 28 0.10 -4.37 2.31
N ILE A 29 -1.16 -4.54 2.72
CA ILE A 29 -2.12 -5.38 1.99
C ILE A 29 -2.55 -4.62 0.73
N CYS A 30 -1.87 -4.87 -0.39
CA CYS A 30 -2.04 -4.11 -1.62
C CYS A 30 -3.29 -4.51 -2.42
N ALA A 31 -3.64 -5.79 -2.40
CA ALA A 31 -4.72 -6.36 -3.21
C ALA A 31 -5.69 -7.17 -2.32
N PRO A 32 -6.39 -6.55 -1.35
CA PRO A 32 -7.30 -7.24 -0.45
C PRO A 32 -8.45 -7.99 -1.15
N THR A 33 -8.82 -7.63 -2.38
CA THR A 33 -9.79 -8.41 -3.17
C THR A 33 -9.25 -9.75 -3.65
N GLN A 34 -7.95 -9.99 -3.50
CA GLN A 34 -7.23 -11.14 -4.00
C GLN A 34 -6.39 -11.82 -2.93
N CYS A 35 -6.77 -11.66 -1.65
CA CYS A 35 -6.13 -12.39 -0.55
C CYS A 35 -7.13 -12.81 0.55
N PRO A 36 -6.83 -13.89 1.31
CA PRO A 36 -7.77 -14.43 2.29
C PRO A 36 -8.20 -13.45 3.39
N TRP A 37 -7.29 -12.58 3.86
CA TRP A 37 -7.64 -11.59 4.87
C TRP A 37 -8.64 -10.55 4.34
N GLY A 38 -8.39 -10.03 3.14
CA GLY A 38 -9.27 -9.05 2.54
C GLY A 38 -10.62 -9.65 2.14
N GLU A 39 -10.64 -10.84 1.53
CA GLU A 39 -11.89 -11.55 1.20
C GLU A 39 -12.75 -11.80 2.44
N LYS A 40 -12.15 -12.28 3.54
CA LYS A 40 -12.87 -12.53 4.79
C LYS A 40 -13.42 -11.22 5.39
N ALA A 41 -12.61 -10.17 5.43
CA ALA A 41 -13.01 -8.89 6.01
C ALA A 41 -14.09 -8.20 5.16
N PHE A 42 -13.92 -8.15 3.85
CA PHE A 42 -14.87 -7.51 2.94
C PHE A 42 -16.19 -8.26 2.87
N ARG A 43 -16.19 -9.60 2.86
CA ARG A 43 -17.44 -10.36 2.98
C ARG A 43 -18.18 -10.03 4.26
N GLY A 44 -17.47 -9.86 5.38
CA GLY A 44 -18.05 -9.52 6.67
C GLY A 44 -18.59 -8.08 6.77
N TYR A 45 -17.92 -7.10 6.14
CA TYR A 45 -18.26 -5.68 6.29
C TYR A 45 -19.04 -5.09 5.12
N LEU A 46 -18.78 -5.56 3.89
CA LEU A 46 -19.31 -5.03 2.63
C LEU A 46 -20.31 -5.98 1.96
N GLY A 47 -20.44 -7.21 2.46
CA GLY A 47 -21.33 -8.23 1.90
C GLY A 47 -20.71 -9.00 0.73
N GLU A 48 -21.54 -9.76 0.00
CA GLU A 48 -21.08 -10.70 -1.03
C GLU A 48 -20.85 -10.07 -2.42
N ASP A 49 -21.25 -8.81 -2.62
CA ASP A 49 -20.97 -8.09 -3.87
C ASP A 49 -19.49 -7.70 -3.94
N THR A 50 -18.72 -8.55 -4.63
CA THR A 50 -17.28 -8.34 -4.83
C THR A 50 -16.96 -7.13 -5.72
N GLY A 51 -17.94 -6.61 -6.47
CA GLY A 51 -17.78 -5.38 -7.23
C GLY A 51 -17.52 -4.19 -6.32
N ALA A 52 -18.27 -4.08 -5.21
CA ALA A 52 -18.14 -3.01 -4.22
C ALA A 52 -16.80 -3.04 -3.47
N TRP A 53 -16.10 -4.18 -3.46
CA TRP A 53 -14.81 -4.32 -2.76
C TRP A 53 -13.68 -3.57 -3.47
N GLN A 54 -13.81 -3.34 -4.79
CA GLN A 54 -12.79 -2.67 -5.59
C GLN A 54 -12.54 -1.22 -5.14
N ASP A 55 -13.57 -0.56 -4.61
CA ASP A 55 -13.49 0.79 -4.01
C ASP A 55 -12.66 0.83 -2.71
N HIS A 56 -12.28 -0.35 -2.22
CA HIS A 56 -11.47 -0.56 -1.04
C HIS A 56 -10.24 -1.40 -1.37
N ASP A 57 -9.74 -1.39 -2.61
CA ASP A 57 -8.53 -2.12 -2.99
C ASP A 57 -7.53 -1.15 -3.65
N ALA A 58 -6.33 -1.02 -3.08
CA ALA A 58 -5.35 -0.05 -3.58
C ALA A 58 -4.90 -0.37 -5.01
N THR A 59 -4.81 -1.66 -5.37
CA THR A 59 -4.44 -2.14 -6.70
C THR A 59 -5.54 -1.83 -7.72
N CYS A 60 -6.82 -1.95 -7.33
CA CYS A 60 -7.94 -1.53 -8.18
C CYS A 60 -8.01 0.00 -8.32
N LEU A 61 -7.86 0.72 -7.22
CA LEU A 61 -7.98 2.19 -7.19
C LEU A 61 -6.91 2.87 -8.04
N VAL A 62 -5.65 2.45 -7.95
CA VAL A 62 -4.55 3.07 -8.71
C VAL A 62 -4.70 2.88 -10.21
N ALA A 63 -5.41 1.84 -10.66
CA ALA A 63 -5.70 1.62 -12.06
C ALA A 63 -6.69 2.65 -12.63
N GLY A 64 -7.52 3.27 -11.79
CA GLY A 64 -8.49 4.29 -12.19
C GLY A 64 -7.98 5.73 -12.03
N ALA A 65 -7.20 6.00 -10.98
CA ALA A 65 -6.62 7.32 -10.73
C ALA A 65 -5.31 7.23 -9.96
N THR A 66 -4.31 8.01 -10.39
CA THR A 66 -3.00 8.10 -9.73
C THR A 66 -3.04 9.09 -8.57
N PHE A 67 -2.17 8.86 -7.59
CA PHE A 67 -1.78 9.82 -6.57
C PHE A 67 -0.79 10.85 -7.15
N ASP A 68 -1.02 12.13 -6.86
CA ASP A 68 -0.14 13.23 -7.27
C ASP A 68 1.13 13.26 -6.41
N GLY A 69 2.07 12.36 -6.71
CA GLY A 69 3.26 12.16 -5.91
C GLY A 69 3.93 10.82 -6.20
N GLU A 70 5.10 10.62 -5.63
CA GLU A 70 5.69 9.29 -5.54
C GLU A 70 5.13 8.56 -4.33
N ILE A 71 4.75 7.29 -4.51
CA ILE A 71 4.38 6.39 -3.43
C ILE A 71 5.64 5.64 -3.00
N LEU A 72 5.93 5.60 -1.70
CA LEU A 72 7.01 4.79 -1.13
C LEU A 72 6.46 3.54 -0.42
N ILE A 73 6.91 2.36 -0.83
CA ILE A 73 6.60 1.10 -0.14
C ILE A 73 7.89 0.38 0.21
N ASP A 74 7.98 -0.07 1.47
CA ASP A 74 8.99 -1.01 1.92
C ASP A 74 8.34 -2.35 2.24
N GLN A 75 8.96 -3.44 1.78
CA GLN A 75 8.49 -4.80 1.99
C GLN A 75 9.66 -5.70 2.42
N GLY A 76 9.50 -6.41 3.53
CA GLY A 76 10.41 -7.49 3.92
C GLY A 76 10.30 -8.69 2.98
N THR A 77 11.44 -9.23 2.54
CA THR A 77 11.49 -10.42 1.64
C THR A 77 11.24 -11.75 2.36
N GLU A 78 11.48 -11.79 3.67
CA GLU A 78 11.20 -12.96 4.53
C GLU A 78 9.90 -12.76 5.33
N ASP A 79 9.06 -11.84 4.88
CA ASP A 79 7.72 -11.62 5.44
C ASP A 79 6.84 -12.83 5.13
N GLN A 80 6.43 -13.53 6.18
CA GLN A 80 5.61 -14.74 6.08
C GLN A 80 4.24 -14.52 5.41
N PHE A 81 3.79 -13.26 5.26
CA PHE A 81 2.52 -12.92 4.63
C PHE A 81 2.66 -12.41 3.19
N LEU A 82 3.90 -12.26 2.70
CA LEU A 82 4.22 -11.63 1.40
C LEU A 82 3.36 -12.14 0.25
N HIS A 83 3.39 -13.46 0.03
CA HIS A 83 2.77 -14.10 -1.13
C HIS A 83 1.29 -14.43 -0.94
N GLU A 84 0.81 -14.55 0.30
CA GLU A 84 -0.57 -14.95 0.56
C GLU A 84 -1.48 -13.75 0.82
N GLN A 85 -0.95 -12.67 1.40
CA GLN A 85 -1.76 -11.54 1.89
C GLN A 85 -1.38 -10.20 1.26
N LEU A 86 -0.09 -9.93 1.07
CA LEU A 86 0.37 -8.57 0.85
C LEU A 86 0.36 -8.17 -0.62
N HIS A 87 0.88 -9.01 -1.51
CA HIS A 87 0.88 -8.82 -2.96
C HIS A 87 1.43 -7.46 -3.46
N PRO A 88 2.60 -6.99 -2.98
CA PRO A 88 3.20 -5.74 -3.47
C PRO A 88 3.50 -5.76 -4.97
N GLU A 89 3.74 -6.93 -5.56
CA GLU A 89 3.95 -7.12 -6.99
C GLU A 89 2.72 -6.71 -7.82
N LYS A 90 1.51 -7.05 -7.35
CA LYS A 90 0.26 -6.70 -8.05
C LYS A 90 0.05 -5.18 -8.09
N PHE A 91 0.38 -4.50 -6.99
CA PHE A 91 0.33 -3.04 -6.93
C PHE A 91 1.38 -2.41 -7.81
N SER A 92 2.61 -2.93 -7.82
CA SER A 92 3.69 -2.46 -8.69
C SER A 92 3.29 -2.52 -10.16
N ASP A 93 2.72 -3.65 -10.60
CA ASP A 93 2.24 -3.82 -11.96
C ASP A 93 1.08 -2.88 -12.30
N ALA A 94 0.16 -2.64 -11.36
CA ALA A 94 -0.93 -1.69 -11.54
C ALA A 94 -0.43 -0.25 -11.64
N CYS A 95 0.54 0.14 -10.80
CA CYS A 95 1.20 1.43 -10.86
C CYS A 95 1.90 1.65 -12.21
N ALA A 96 2.64 0.65 -12.70
CA ALA A 96 3.32 0.73 -13.99
C ALA A 96 2.33 0.93 -15.15
N ARG A 97 1.18 0.23 -15.14
CA ARG A 97 0.12 0.40 -16.15
C ARG A 97 -0.56 1.76 -16.09
N ALA A 98 -0.79 2.28 -14.88
CA ALA A 98 -1.47 3.56 -14.66
C ALA A 98 -0.54 4.79 -14.81
N GLY A 99 0.78 4.58 -14.88
CA GLY A 99 1.75 5.68 -14.84
C GLY A 99 1.94 6.29 -13.45
N GLN A 100 1.57 5.57 -12.38
CA GLN A 100 1.83 5.99 -11.01
C GLN A 100 3.33 5.88 -10.69
N ARG A 101 3.92 6.94 -10.15
CA ARG A 101 5.27 6.88 -9.59
C ARG A 101 5.27 6.06 -8.30
N LEU A 102 6.06 4.99 -8.28
CA LEU A 102 6.20 4.07 -7.16
C LEU A 102 7.69 3.77 -6.93
N THR A 103 8.14 3.94 -5.70
CA THR A 103 9.38 3.38 -5.19
C THR A 103 9.01 2.19 -4.30
N LEU A 104 9.16 0.97 -4.81
CA LEU A 104 8.99 -0.27 -4.06
C LEU A 104 10.37 -0.84 -3.71
N ARG A 105 10.68 -0.90 -2.41
CA ARG A 105 11.95 -1.42 -1.89
C ARG A 105 11.73 -2.79 -1.25
N MET A 106 12.34 -3.81 -1.84
CA MET A 106 12.35 -5.17 -1.28
C MET A 106 13.55 -5.31 -0.34
N GLN A 107 13.29 -5.38 0.96
CA GLN A 107 14.31 -5.41 2.01
C GLN A 107 14.72 -6.86 2.32
N GLN A 108 15.95 -7.22 1.93
CA GLN A 108 16.45 -8.59 2.03
C GLN A 108 16.55 -9.04 3.51
N GLY A 109 15.97 -10.20 3.85
CA GLY A 109 16.07 -10.79 5.20
C GLY A 109 15.13 -10.19 6.25
N TYR A 110 14.31 -9.19 5.90
CA TYR A 110 13.38 -8.55 6.82
C TYR A 110 12.01 -9.23 6.81
N ASP A 111 11.37 -9.24 7.98
CA ASP A 111 10.08 -9.87 8.25
C ASP A 111 8.93 -8.84 8.34
N HIS A 112 7.77 -9.25 8.89
CA HIS A 112 6.59 -8.40 9.09
C HIS A 112 6.60 -7.60 10.41
N SER A 113 7.68 -7.64 11.18
CA SER A 113 7.69 -7.15 12.56
C SER A 113 7.99 -5.65 12.66
N TYR A 114 7.87 -5.11 13.87
CA TYR A 114 8.36 -3.76 14.16
C TYR A 114 9.89 -3.65 14.11
N TYR A 115 10.66 -4.75 14.12
CA TYR A 115 12.10 -4.69 13.86
C TYR A 115 12.37 -4.29 12.41
N PHE A 116 11.56 -4.76 11.46
CA PHE A 116 11.59 -4.28 10.09
C PHE A 116 11.19 -2.80 10.01
N ILE A 117 10.05 -2.42 10.60
CA ILE A 117 9.55 -1.04 10.55
C ILE A 117 10.58 -0.06 11.15
N GLN A 118 11.13 -0.34 12.34
CA GLN A 118 12.07 0.57 12.99
C GLN A 118 13.33 0.81 12.15
N SER A 119 13.78 -0.18 11.37
CA SER A 119 14.99 -0.06 10.55
C SER A 119 14.84 0.97 9.44
N PHE A 120 13.62 1.19 8.95
CA PHE A 120 13.35 2.00 7.76
C PHE A 120 12.37 3.16 8.00
N VAL A 121 11.79 3.30 9.20
CA VAL A 121 10.87 4.41 9.53
C VAL A 121 11.52 5.78 9.35
N GLY A 122 12.83 5.90 9.57
CA GLY A 122 13.58 7.13 9.31
C GLY A 122 13.48 7.59 7.85
N ASP A 123 13.60 6.67 6.90
CA ASP A 123 13.49 6.95 5.46
C ASP A 123 12.09 7.42 5.09
N HIS A 124 11.06 6.80 5.67
CA HIS A 124 9.67 7.19 5.44
C HIS A 124 9.38 8.58 5.99
N ILE A 125 9.90 8.90 7.18
CA ILE A 125 9.80 10.25 7.75
C ILE A 125 10.50 11.27 6.82
N ALA A 126 11.69 10.95 6.30
CA ALA A 126 12.40 11.82 5.37
C ALA A 126 11.64 12.02 4.05
N HIS A 127 11.09 10.94 3.47
CA HIS A 127 10.23 10.99 2.28
C HIS A 127 9.02 11.92 2.48
N HIS A 128 8.33 11.79 3.62
CA HIS A 128 7.21 12.67 3.95
C HIS A 128 7.66 14.11 4.18
N ALA A 129 8.75 14.32 4.91
CA ALA A 129 9.28 15.65 5.22
C ALA A 129 9.71 16.42 3.96
N ALA A 130 10.32 15.75 2.98
CA ALA A 130 10.69 16.36 1.70
C ALA A 130 9.45 16.96 1.00
N THR A 131 8.35 16.22 0.97
CA THR A 131 7.14 16.65 0.25
C THR A 131 6.28 17.63 1.05
N LEU A 132 6.29 17.53 2.39
CA LEU A 132 5.49 18.40 3.26
C LEU A 132 6.09 19.80 3.40
N ASN A 133 7.42 19.91 3.34
CA ASN A 133 8.13 21.17 3.55
C ASN A 133 8.42 21.94 2.24
N ASP A 134 8.19 21.34 1.07
CA ASP A 134 8.20 22.08 -0.19
C ASP A 134 7.12 23.18 -0.14
N ARG A 135 7.59 24.43 -0.20
CA ARG A 135 6.80 25.66 -0.21
C ARG A 135 6.56 26.13 -1.63
#